data_AF-W4GW53-F1
#
_entry.id   AF-W4GW53-F1
#
_cell.length_a   1.000
_cell.length_b   1.000
_cell.length_c   1.000
_cell.angle_alpha   90.00
_cell.angle_beta   90.00
_cell.angle_gamma   90.00
#
_symmetry.space_group_name_H-M   'P 1'
#
loop_
_entity.id
_entity.type
_entity.pdbx_description
1 polymer ?
#
loop_
_entity_poly.entity_id
_entity_poly.type
_entity_poly.pdbx_seq_one_letter_code
_entity_poly.pdbx_strand_id
1 'polypeptide(L)'
;MNELRREVLHVYKACLVSASKCPQHVHRETMRAYARLKFRDKMHLRDVQAVKLCLADAKEELERMDYYHSMYRAGQADKVTASSVGVPVLASHCPNCNHSFESAVMRFCALCGVQRPNIVS
;
A
#
# COMPACT_ATOMS: atom_id res chain seq x y z
N MET A 1 -25.69 25.36 -11.85
CA MET A 1 -24.83 24.56 -12.76
C MET A 1 -23.34 24.75 -12.50
N ASN A 2 -22.85 25.98 -12.27
CA ASN A 2 -21.41 26.23 -12.13
C ASN A 2 -20.78 25.59 -10.87
N GLU A 3 -21.51 25.58 -9.75
CA GLU A 3 -21.07 24.94 -8.49
C GLU A 3 -21.03 23.42 -8.59
N LEU A 4 -22.10 22.80 -9.09
CA LEU A 4 -22.16 21.34 -9.28
C LEU A 4 -21.03 20.86 -10.20
N ARG A 5 -20.74 21.59 -11.29
CA ARG A 5 -19.61 21.29 -12.17
C ARG A 5 -18.28 21.39 -11.42
N ARG A 6 -18.08 22.43 -10.62
CA ARG A 6 -16.88 22.61 -9.81
C ARG A 6 -16.71 21.46 -8.82
N GLU A 7 -17.80 21.01 -8.20
CA GLU A 7 -17.80 19.91 -7.25
C GLU A 7 -17.46 18.57 -7.92
N VAL A 8 -18.05 18.28 -9.09
CA VAL A 8 -17.70 17.09 -9.90
C VAL A 8 -16.20 17.09 -10.25
N LEU A 9 -15.66 18.23 -10.68
CA LEU A 9 -14.24 18.36 -10.99
C LEU A 9 -13.35 18.20 -9.75
N HIS A 10 -13.80 18.68 -8.59
CA HIS A 10 -13.10 18.51 -7.33
C HIS A 10 -13.02 17.03 -6.93
N VAL A 11 -14.15 16.32 -6.97
CA VAL A 11 -14.20 14.87 -6.68
C VAL A 11 -13.36 14.09 -7.69
N TYR A 12 -13.44 14.41 -8.98
CA TYR A 12 -12.59 13.79 -9.99
C TYR A 12 -11.10 13.94 -9.67
N LYS A 13 -10.65 15.15 -9.33
CA LYS A 13 -9.27 15.40 -8.91
C LYS A 13 -8.90 14.59 -7.67
N ALA A 14 -9.80 14.53 -6.69
CA ALA A 14 -9.59 13.75 -5.46
C ALA A 14 -9.44 12.25 -5.75
N CYS A 15 -10.23 11.68 -6.66
CA CYS A 15 -10.06 10.30 -7.12
C CYS A 15 -8.69 10.06 -7.76
N LEU A 16 -8.20 10.99 -8.60
CA LEU A 16 -6.87 10.88 -9.21
C LEU A 16 -5.74 10.96 -8.17
N VAL A 17 -5.90 11.81 -7.15
CA VAL A 17 -4.96 11.90 -6.02
C VAL A 17 -4.99 10.61 -5.20
N SER A 18 -6.18 10.07 -4.90
CA SER A 18 -6.33 8.79 -4.19
C SER A 18 -5.64 7.65 -4.96
N ALA A 19 -5.84 7.56 -6.27
CA ALA A 19 -5.15 6.58 -7.12
C ALA A 19 -3.61 6.65 -7.03
N SER A 20 -3.03 7.85 -6.84
CA SER A 20 -1.56 7.97 -6.65
C SER A 20 -1.05 7.44 -5.32
N LYS A 21 -1.93 7.25 -4.32
CA LYS A 21 -1.60 6.67 -3.01
C LYS A 21 -1.47 5.14 -3.06
N CYS A 22 -1.88 4.49 -4.16
CA CYS A 22 -1.70 3.05 -4.31
C CYS A 22 -0.20 2.68 -4.24
N PRO A 23 0.18 1.58 -3.56
CA PRO A 23 1.59 1.26 -3.34
C PRO A 23 2.30 0.84 -4.63
N GLN A 24 1.66 0.01 -5.45
CA GLN A 24 2.22 -0.53 -6.68
C GLN A 24 1.90 0.34 -7.89
N HIS A 25 2.86 0.48 -8.82
CA HIS A 25 2.70 1.29 -10.03
C HIS A 25 1.49 0.86 -10.87
N VAL A 26 1.36 -0.45 -11.13
CA VAL A 26 0.26 -1.03 -11.91
C VAL A 26 -1.10 -0.67 -11.30
N HIS A 27 -1.23 -0.68 -9.97
CA HIS A 27 -2.46 -0.26 -9.30
C HIS A 27 -2.73 1.24 -9.45
N ARG A 28 -1.70 2.09 -9.39
CA ARG A 28 -1.87 3.54 -9.64
C ARG A 28 -2.40 3.81 -11.04
N GLU A 29 -1.85 3.14 -12.05
CA GLU A 29 -2.27 3.28 -13.44
C GLU A 29 -3.69 2.76 -13.65
N THR A 30 -3.97 1.58 -13.11
CA THR A 30 -5.28 0.93 -13.18
C THR A 30 -6.35 1.83 -12.55
N MET A 31 -6.14 2.29 -11.32
CA MET A 31 -7.10 3.15 -10.62
C MET A 31 -7.29 4.51 -11.32
N ARG A 32 -6.22 5.08 -11.87
CA ARG A 32 -6.30 6.31 -12.69
C ARG A 32 -7.14 6.09 -13.95
N ALA A 33 -6.96 4.96 -14.64
CA ALA A 33 -7.74 4.61 -15.82
C ALA A 33 -9.22 4.40 -15.47
N TYR A 34 -9.52 3.68 -14.39
CA TYR A 34 -10.89 3.48 -13.90
C TYR A 34 -11.59 4.79 -13.56
N ALA A 35 -10.93 5.69 -12.83
CA ALA A 35 -11.49 7.01 -12.52
C ALA A 35 -11.81 7.80 -13.79
N ARG A 36 -10.89 7.82 -14.77
CA ARG A 36 -11.14 8.47 -16.07
C ARG A 36 -12.32 7.87 -16.82
N LEU A 37 -12.40 6.55 -16.86
CA LEU A 37 -13.47 5.82 -17.54
C LEU A 37 -14.84 6.15 -16.94
N LYS A 38 -15.02 5.99 -15.63
CA LYS A 38 -16.31 6.23 -14.96
C LYS A 38 -16.82 7.67 -15.17
N PHE A 39 -15.95 8.67 -15.08
CA PHE A 39 -16.34 10.07 -15.31
C PHE A 39 -16.65 10.35 -16.78
N ARG A 40 -15.87 9.77 -17.71
CA ARG A 40 -16.11 9.91 -19.15
C ARG A 40 -17.46 9.30 -19.56
N ASP A 41 -17.81 8.14 -19.03
CA ASP A 41 -19.04 7.42 -19.36
C ASP A 41 -20.31 8.21 -18.95
N LYS A 42 -20.17 9.16 -18.02
CA LYS A 42 -21.25 10.04 -17.54
C LYS A 42 -21.14 11.47 -18.06
N MET A 43 -20.19 11.78 -18.96
CA MET A 43 -19.90 13.15 -19.41
C MET A 43 -21.09 13.85 -20.09
N HIS A 44 -21.97 13.07 -20.74
CA HIS A 44 -23.14 13.60 -21.46
C HIS A 44 -24.41 13.67 -20.59
N LEU A 45 -24.33 13.30 -19.31
CA LEU A 45 -25.47 13.33 -18.40
C LEU A 45 -25.89 14.79 -18.13
N ARG A 46 -27.14 15.12 -18.47
CA ARG A 46 -27.70 16.47 -18.32
C ARG A 46 -28.68 16.60 -17.17
N ASP A 47 -29.27 15.48 -16.73
CA ASP A 47 -30.17 15.48 -15.58
C ASP A 47 -29.41 15.80 -14.30
N VAL A 48 -29.77 16.91 -13.67
CA VAL A 48 -29.15 17.42 -12.46
C VAL A 48 -29.29 16.44 -11.29
N GLN A 49 -30.42 15.75 -11.16
CA GLN A 49 -30.61 14.79 -10.07
C GLN A 49 -29.76 13.54 -10.28
N ALA A 50 -29.71 13.01 -11.50
CA ALA A 50 -28.80 11.93 -11.83
C ALA A 50 -27.33 12.31 -11.61
N VAL A 51 -26.91 13.54 -11.93
CA VAL A 51 -25.54 14.02 -11.65
C VAL A 51 -25.28 14.05 -10.14
N LYS A 52 -26.23 14.52 -9.33
CA LYS A 52 -26.09 14.53 -7.86
C LYS A 52 -25.99 13.12 -7.28
N LEU A 53 -26.77 12.17 -7.79
CA LEU A 53 -26.70 10.78 -7.37
C LEU A 53 -25.32 10.18 -7.68
N CYS A 54 -24.85 10.32 -8.92
CA CYS A 54 -23.50 9.87 -9.29
C CYS A 54 -22.39 10.55 -8.47
N LEU A 55 -22.58 11.82 -8.11
CA LEU A 55 -21.63 12.54 -7.27
C LEU A 55 -21.61 12.01 -5.83
N ALA A 56 -22.77 11.65 -5.27
CA ALA A 56 -22.85 11.01 -3.96
C ALA A 56 -22.14 9.65 -3.97
N ASP A 57 -22.45 8.80 -4.96
CA ASP A 57 -21.81 7.49 -5.12
C ASP A 57 -20.28 7.62 -5.25
N ALA A 58 -19.81 8.59 -6.05
CA ALA A 58 -18.37 8.83 -6.23
C ALA A 58 -17.67 9.27 -4.94
N LYS A 59 -18.36 10.04 -4.07
CA LYS A 59 -17.83 10.42 -2.75
C LYS A 59 -17.74 9.22 -1.82
N GLU A 60 -18.77 8.38 -1.79
CA GLU A 60 -18.76 7.16 -0.96
C GLU A 60 -17.65 6.18 -1.40
N GLU A 61 -17.49 5.96 -2.70
CA GLU A 61 -16.39 5.14 -3.23
C GLU A 61 -15.02 5.71 -2.86
N LEU A 62 -14.86 7.04 -2.90
CA LEU A 62 -13.63 7.72 -2.52
C LEU A 62 -13.32 7.58 -1.03
N GLU A 63 -14.31 7.77 -0.16
CA GLU A 63 -14.16 7.59 1.29
C GLU A 63 -13.73 6.15 1.63
N ARG A 64 -14.36 5.17 0.98
CA ARG A 64 -13.99 3.75 1.11
C ARG A 64 -12.54 3.50 0.68
N MET A 65 -12.10 4.13 -0.41
CA MET A 65 -10.72 4.02 -0.87
C MET A 65 -9.73 4.67 0.10
N ASP A 66 -10.05 5.84 0.64
CA ASP A 66 -9.22 6.51 1.64
C ASP A 66 -9.13 5.71 2.94
N TYR A 67 -10.20 5.01 3.34
CA TYR A 67 -10.16 4.04 4.43
C TYR A 67 -9.20 2.88 4.14
N TYR A 68 -9.23 2.29 2.95
CA TYR A 68 -8.25 1.24 2.60
C TYR A 68 -6.80 1.77 2.61
N HIS A 69 -6.57 3.01 2.17
CA HIS A 69 -5.26 3.63 2.25
C HIS A 69 -4.80 3.87 3.69
N SER A 70 -5.70 4.26 4.60
CA SER A 70 -5.35 4.45 6.01
C SER A 70 -4.96 3.13 6.67
N MET A 71 -5.74 2.07 6.44
CA MET A 71 -5.45 0.73 6.93
C MET A 71 -4.11 0.20 6.42
N TYR A 72 -3.81 0.39 5.12
CA TYR A 72 -2.53 0.01 4.55
C TYR A 72 -1.37 0.77 5.19
N ARG A 73 -1.52 2.10 5.41
CA ARG A 73 -0.48 2.91 6.06
C ARG A 73 -0.25 2.48 7.51
N ALA A 74 -1.31 2.22 8.27
CA ALA A 74 -1.21 1.74 9.65
C ALA A 74 -0.45 0.40 9.71
N GLY A 75 -0.86 -0.57 8.89
CA GLY A 75 -0.18 -1.87 8.84
C GLY A 75 1.28 -1.82 8.37
N GLN A 76 1.68 -0.80 7.60
CA GLN A 76 3.08 -0.58 7.24
C GLN A 76 3.86 0.11 8.36
N ALA A 77 3.25 1.03 9.11
CA ALA A 77 3.87 1.65 10.29
C ALA A 77 4.20 0.59 11.35
N ASP A 78 3.28 -0.35 11.59
CA ASP A 78 3.47 -1.46 12.54
C ASP A 78 4.62 -2.40 12.12
N LYS A 79 4.86 -2.58 10.82
CA LYS A 79 6.00 -3.38 10.34
C LYS A 79 7.34 -2.65 10.51
N VAL A 80 7.35 -1.33 10.33
CA VAL A 80 8.57 -0.52 10.53
C VAL A 80 8.93 -0.49 12.03
N THR A 81 7.95 -0.37 12.92
CA THR A 81 8.18 -0.44 14.37
C THR A 81 8.52 -1.85 14.85
N ALA A 82 7.86 -2.89 14.34
CA ALA A 82 8.21 -4.28 14.66
C ALA A 82 9.61 -4.69 14.17
N SER A 83 10.10 -4.09 13.08
CA SER A 83 11.48 -4.31 12.61
C SER A 83 12.54 -3.70 13.53
N SER A 84 12.15 -2.89 14.52
CA SER A 84 13.05 -2.33 15.54
C SER A 84 13.04 -3.08 16.88
N VAL A 85 12.14 -4.06 17.05
CA VAL A 85 12.07 -4.90 18.25
C VAL A 85 12.48 -6.33 17.86
N GLY A 86 13.77 -6.61 18.01
CA GLY A 86 14.31 -7.97 17.92
C GLY A 86 14.83 -8.36 16.54
N VAL A 87 15.94 -7.76 16.10
CA VAL A 87 16.82 -8.48 15.18
C VAL A 87 17.30 -9.71 15.94
N PRO A 88 16.96 -10.95 15.53
CA PRO A 88 17.45 -12.13 16.23
C PRO A 88 18.97 -12.09 16.19
N VAL A 89 19.60 -12.09 17.36
CA VAL A 89 21.06 -12.12 17.47
C VAL A 89 21.50 -13.48 16.95
N LEU A 90 22.11 -13.52 15.77
CA LEU A 90 22.56 -14.78 15.17
C LEU A 90 23.90 -15.18 15.80
N ALA A 91 24.09 -16.48 16.06
CA ALA A 91 25.33 -16.98 16.66
C ALA A 91 26.56 -16.61 15.84
N SER A 92 27.65 -16.17 16.47
CA SER A 92 28.90 -15.79 15.77
C SER A 92 29.64 -17.00 15.20
N HIS A 93 29.44 -18.19 15.78
CA HIS A 93 30.11 -19.43 15.40
C HIS A 93 29.11 -20.59 15.26
N CYS A 94 29.44 -21.54 14.38
CA CYS A 94 28.67 -22.75 14.18
C CYS A 94 28.74 -23.65 15.43
N PRO A 95 27.61 -24.11 15.99
CA PRO A 95 27.62 -24.97 17.17
C PRO A 95 28.22 -26.36 16.92
N ASN A 96 28.27 -26.81 15.67
CA ASN A 96 28.75 -28.16 15.32
C ASN A 96 30.26 -28.21 15.07
N CYS A 97 30.82 -27.20 14.39
CA CYS A 97 32.23 -27.22 13.95
C CYS A 97 33.04 -25.99 14.40
N ASN A 98 32.42 -25.10 15.18
CA ASN A 98 33.01 -23.86 15.68
C ASN A 98 33.56 -22.90 14.60
N HIS A 99 33.18 -23.08 13.34
CA HIS A 99 33.53 -22.15 12.25
C HIS A 99 32.79 -20.83 12.41
N SER A 100 33.49 -19.71 12.18
CA SER A 100 32.91 -18.37 12.23
C SER A 100 32.00 -18.11 11.04
N PHE A 101 30.90 -17.40 11.26
CA PHE A 101 30.06 -16.92 10.15
C PHE A 101 30.59 -15.57 9.66
N GLU A 102 31.03 -15.49 8.41
CA GLU A 102 31.68 -14.29 7.86
C GLU A 102 30.72 -13.11 7.65
N SER A 103 29.41 -13.36 7.52
CA SER A 103 28.41 -12.30 7.35
C SER A 103 27.17 -12.48 8.22
N ALA A 104 26.49 -11.36 8.50
CA ALA A 104 25.23 -11.31 9.25
C ALA A 104 24.05 -11.94 8.51
N VAL A 105 24.16 -12.18 7.20
CA VAL A 105 23.09 -12.76 6.37
C VAL A 105 23.21 -14.28 6.19
N MET A 106 24.36 -14.87 6.54
CA MET A 106 24.55 -16.32 6.45
C MET A 106 23.57 -17.06 7.36
N ARG A 107 22.80 -17.99 6.76
CA ARG A 107 21.84 -18.87 7.45
C ARG A 107 22.36 -20.29 7.68
N PHE A 108 23.46 -20.67 7.03
CA PHE A 108 24.06 -22.01 7.10
C PHE A 108 25.58 -21.90 7.21
N CYS A 109 26.21 -22.91 7.83
CA CYS A 109 27.66 -22.99 7.93
C CYS A 109 28.29 -23.39 6.59
N ALA A 110 29.29 -22.64 6.13
CA ALA A 110 30.02 -22.93 4.90
C ALA A 110 30.80 -24.26 4.94
N LEU A 111 31.17 -24.76 6.12
CA LEU A 111 31.95 -25.99 6.27
C LEU A 111 31.11 -27.25 6.47
N CYS A 112 30.03 -27.19 7.27
CA CYS A 112 29.26 -28.38 7.63
C CYS A 112 27.76 -28.30 7.29
N GLY A 113 27.29 -27.21 6.68
CA GLY A 113 25.90 -27.06 6.24
C GLY A 113 24.86 -26.90 7.35
N VAL A 114 25.26 -26.95 8.63
CA VAL A 114 24.34 -26.80 9.76
C VAL A 114 23.72 -25.40 9.77
N GLN A 115 22.41 -25.33 10.03
CA GLN A 115 21.66 -24.08 10.12
C GLN A 115 22.15 -23.23 11.29
N ARG A 116 22.35 -21.93 11.05
CA ARG A 116 22.78 -20.97 12.05
C ARG A 116 21.65 -20.71 13.05
N PRO A 117 21.86 -20.98 14.36
CA PRO A 117 20.82 -20.77 15.36
C PRO A 117 20.64 -19.27 15.66
N ASN A 118 19.40 -18.91 16.03
CA ASN A 118 19.11 -17.64 16.67
C ASN A 118 19.47 -17.77 18.16
N ILE A 119 20.27 -16.85 18.68
CA ILE A 119 20.49 -16.70 20.12
C ILE A 119 19.30 -15.88 20.64
N VAL A 120 18.40 -16.56 21.34
CA VAL A 120 17.37 -15.89 22.13
C VAL A 120 18.06 -15.41 23.40
N SER A 121 18.14 -14.10 23.59
CA SER A 121 18.48 -13.50 24.89
C SER A 121 17.30 -13.60 25.84
#